data_AF-A0A8T4DZI7-F1
#
_entry.id   AF-A0A8T4DZI7-F1
#
_cell.length_a   1.000
_cell.length_b   1.000
_cell.length_c   1.000
_cell.angle_alpha   90.00
_cell.angle_beta   90.00
_cell.angle_gamma   90.00
#
_symmetry.space_group_name_H-M   'P 1'
#
loop_
_entity.id
_entity.type
_entity.pdbx_description
1 polymer ?
#
loop_
_entity_poly.entity_id
_entity_poly.type
_entity_poly.pdbx_seq_one_letter_code
_entity_poly.pdbx_strand_id
1 'polypeptide(L)' 'MRIEKKSWPDLFERALSGKKKFDLRLADFDCSPGDTLLLKEWGPRKKSYTRRVLEKKVAFVMNTKT' A
#
# COMPACT_ATOMS: atom_id res chain seq x y z
N MET A 1 -4.62 7.93 -11.22
CA MET A 1 -4.40 8.79 -10.03
C MET A 1 -3.22 8.26 -9.21
N ARG A 2 -2.54 9.11 -8.42
CA ARG A 2 -1.52 8.66 -7.45
C ARG A 2 -2.09 8.72 -6.04
N ILE A 3 -2.16 7.59 -5.36
CA ILE A 3 -2.77 7.43 -4.05
C ILE A 3 -1.66 7.13 -3.05
N GLU A 4 -1.50 7.97 -2.03
CA GLU A 4 -0.48 7.77 -1.00
C GLU A 4 -1.07 7.04 0.21
N LYS A 5 -0.36 6.01 0.68
CA LYS A 5 -0.76 5.28 1.87
C LYS A 5 0.44 4.88 2.72
N LYS A 6 0.24 4.83 4.02
CA LYS A 6 1.18 4.23 4.97
C LYS A 6 1.27 2.72 4.77
N SER A 7 2.46 2.17 4.96
CA SER A 7 2.72 0.73 5.10
C SER A 7 3.59 0.45 6.32
N TRP A 8 3.32 -0.65 7.02
CA TRP A 8 4.17 -1.14 8.10
C TRP A 8 5.40 -1.88 7.53
N PRO A 9 6.55 -1.92 8.24
CA PRO A 9 7.80 -2.45 7.68
C PRO A 9 7.68 -3.90 7.17
N ASP A 10 7.05 -4.81 7.94
CA ASP A 10 6.87 -6.20 7.49
C ASP A 10 6.02 -6.31 6.21
N LEU A 11 4.94 -5.52 6.10
CA LEU A 11 4.10 -5.49 4.90
C LEU A 11 4.84 -4.85 3.71
N PHE A 12 5.60 -3.79 3.97
CA PHE A 12 6.43 -3.12 2.97
C PHE A 12 7.47 -4.08 2.39
N GLU A 13 8.19 -4.82 3.23
CA GLU A 13 9.18 -5.82 2.78
C GLU A 13 8.55 -6.96 1.99
N ARG A 14 7.38 -7.45 2.41
CA ARG A 14 6.65 -8.49 1.67
C ARG A 14 6.15 -8.01 0.31
N ALA A 15 5.73 -6.75 0.22
CA ALA A 15 5.33 -6.13 -1.04
C ALA A 15 6.54 -5.82 -1.95
N LEU A 16 7.67 -5.40 -1.36
CA LEU A 16 8.93 -5.14 -2.06
C LEU A 16 9.50 -6.43 -2.66
N SER A 17 9.57 -7.50 -1.87
CA SER A 17 10.04 -8.82 -2.31
C SER A 17 9.08 -9.55 -3.26
N GLY A 18 7.87 -9.03 -3.48
CA GLY A 18 6.85 -9.65 -4.34
C GLY A 18 6.16 -10.88 -3.74
N LYS A 19 6.50 -11.25 -2.49
CA LYS A 19 5.84 -12.35 -1.75
C LYS A 19 4.37 -12.03 -1.42
N LYS A 20 4.03 -10.74 -1.30
CA LYS A 20 2.66 -10.26 -1.09
C LYS A 20 2.24 -9.37 -2.25
N LYS A 21 1.19 -9.78 -2.96
CA LYS A 21 0.64 -9.07 -4.12
C LYS A 21 -0.71 -8.39 -3.87
N PHE A 22 -1.36 -8.68 -2.73
CA PHE A 22 -2.65 -8.12 -2.34
C PHE A 22 -2.53 -7.32 -1.04
N ASP A 23 -3.17 -6.15 -1.00
CA ASP A 23 -3.22 -5.25 0.16
C ASP A 23 -4.69 -5.04 0.55
N LEU A 24 -5.07 -5.47 1.75
CA LEU A 24 -6.43 -5.36 2.25
C LEU A 24 -6.57 -4.07 3.06
N ARG A 25 -7.60 -3.27 2.76
CA ARG A 25 -7.88 -2.00 3.43
C ARG A 25 -9.36 -1.82 3.64
N LEU A 26 -9.70 -0.93 4.58
CA LEU A 26 -11.04 -0.35 4.62
C LEU A 26 -11.28 0.40 3.32
N ALA A 27 -12.49 0.24 2.76
CA ALA A 27 -12.92 0.92 1.55
C ALA A 27 -13.32 2.38 1.85
N ASP A 28 -12.41 3.13 2.49
CA ASP A 28 -12.57 4.54 2.87
C ASP A 28 -11.92 5.51 1.87
N PHE A 29 -11.50 5.00 0.71
CA PHE A 29 -10.88 5.76 -0.37
C PHE A 29 -11.19 5.14 -1.72
N ASP A 30 -11.25 5.98 -2.75
CA ASP A 30 -11.42 5.54 -4.13
C ASP A 30 -10.11 5.03 -4.71
N CYS A 31 -10.20 3.90 -5.42
CA CYS A 31 -9.09 3.28 -6.11
C CYS A 31 -9.61 2.44 -7.26
N SER A 32 -9.01 2.60 -8.44
CA SER A 32 -9.36 1.86 -9.64
C SER A 32 -8.13 1.17 -10.25
N PRO A 33 -8.32 0.10 -11.03
CA PRO A 33 -7.26 -0.44 -11.88
C PRO A 33 -6.61 0.66 -12.74
N GLY A 34 -5.28 0.67 -12.82
CA GLY A 34 -4.51 1.71 -13.52
C GLY A 34 -3.97 2.81 -12.61
N ASP A 35 -4.50 2.97 -11.39
CA ASP A 35 -3.95 3.90 -10.40
C ASP A 35 -2.58 3.45 -9.87
N THR A 36 -1.81 4.41 -9.36
CA THR A 36 -0.52 4.15 -8.70
C THR A 36 -0.68 4.30 -7.19
N LEU A 37 -0.43 3.23 -6.44
CA LEU A 37 -0.35 3.24 -5.00
C LEU A 37 1.10 3.51 -4.57
N LEU A 38 1.31 4.61 -3.85
CA LEU A 38 2.59 4.97 -3.22
C LEU A 38 2.56 4.56 -1.75
N LEU A 39 3.23 3.47 -1.44
CA LEU A 39 3.39 2.97 -0.07
C LEU A 39 4.58 3.67 0.60
N LYS A 40 4.32 4.41 1.68
CA LYS A 40 5.35 5.06 2.52
C LYS A 40 5.59 4.21 3.76
N GLU A 41 6.82 3.73 3.95
CA GLU A 41 7.15 2.90 5.12
C GLU A 41 7.14 3.74 6.40
N TRP A 42 6.39 3.28 7.41
CA TRP A 42 6.31 3.89 8.72
C TRP A 42 7.08 3.08 9.75
N GLY A 43 8.10 3.68 10.37
CA GLY A 43 8.89 3.08 11.43
C GLY A 43 8.21 3.18 12.79
N PRO A 44 7.66 2.09 13.38
CA PRO A 44 6.97 2.15 14.69
C PRO A 44 7.87 2.64 15.83
N ARG A 45 9.16 2.27 15.81
CA ARG A 45 10.13 2.62 16.87
C ARG A 45 10.39 4.12 16.96
N LYS A 46 10.58 4.77 15.82
CA LYS A 46 10.83 6.23 15.74
C LYS A 46 9.55 7.05 15.57
N LYS A 47 8.40 6.37 15.43
CA LYS A 47 7.08 6.97 15.10
C LYS A 47 7.19 7.98 13.94
N SER A 48 7.92 7.61 12.90
CA SER A 48 8.20 8.47 11.75
C SER A 48 8.36 7.66 10.48
N TYR A 49 8.22 8.33 9.32
CA TYR A 49 8.48 7.73 8.02
C TYR A 49 9.99 7.50 7.81
N THR A 50 10.36 6.33 7.30
CA THR A 50 11.78 5.94 7.11
C THR A 50 12.40 6.48 5.82
N ARG A 51 11.65 7.32 5.07
CA ARG A 51 11.93 7.79 3.70
C ARG A 51 11.82 6.73 2.60
N ARG A 52 11.65 5.45 2.95
CA ARG A 52 11.45 4.39 1.96
C ARG A 52 10.05 4.49 1.38
N VAL A 53 9.98 4.40 0.06
CA VAL A 53 8.74 4.44 -0.70
C VAL A 53 8.71 3.30 -1.71
N LEU A 54 7.53 2.78 -1.98
CA LEU A 54 7.30 1.74 -2.98
C LEU A 54 6.09 2.10 -3.82
N GLU A 55 6.28 2.16 -5.13
CA GLU A 55 5.21 2.40 -6.10
C GLU A 55 4.73 1.08 -6.70
N LYS A 56 3.41 0.90 -6.73
CA LYS A 56 2.77 -0.23 -7.40
C LYS A 56 1.58 0.26 -8.21
N LYS A 57 1.45 -0.25 -9.44
CA LYS A 57 0.21 -0.10 -10.21
C LYS A 57 -0.84 -1.04 -9.67
N VAL A 58 -2.04 -0.52 -9.47
CA VAL A 58 -3.21 -1.29 -9.09
C VAL A 58 -3.71 -2.03 -10.32
N ALA A 59 -3.69 -3.35 -10.25
CA ALA A 59 -4.17 -4.22 -11.34
C ALA A 59 -5.62 -4.68 -11.12
N PHE A 60 -6.05 -4.76 -9.86
CA PHE A 60 -7.34 -5.32 -9.48
C PHE A 60 -7.82 -4.71 -8.15
N VAL A 61 -9.13 -4.48 -8.05
CA VAL A 61 -9.81 -3.97 -6.86
C VAL A 61 -11.04 -4.85 -6.61
N MET A 62 -11.24 -5.25 -5.35
CA MET A 62 -12.37 -6.06 -4.92
C MET A 62 -12.98 -5.43 -3.67
N ASN A 63 -14.31 -5.30 -3.66
CA ASN A 63 -15.07 -4.91 -2.48
C ASN A 63 -15.80 -6.13 -1.93
N THR A 64 -15.66 -6.38 -0.63
CA THR A 64 -16.27 -7.53 0.05
C THR A 64 -17.61 -7.19 0.71
N LYS A 65 -18.04 -5.92 0.68
CA LYS A 65 -19.32 -5.49 1.23
C LYS A 65 -20.40 -5.66 0.16
N THR A 66 -21.30 -6.62 0.39
CA THR A 66 -22.62 -6.72 -0.26
C THR A 66 -23.63 -5.80 0.37
#